data_AF-A0A9Q5TGH3-F1
#
_entry.id   AF-A0A9Q5TGH3-F1
#
_cell.length_a   1.000
_cell.length_b   1.000
_cell.length_c   1.000
_cell.angle_alpha   90.00
_cell.angle_beta   90.00
_cell.angle_gamma   90.00
#
_symmetry.space_group_name_H-M   'P 1'
#
loop_
_entity.id
_entity.type
_entity.pdbx_description
1 polymer ?
#
loop_
_entity_poly.entity_id
_entity_poly.type
_entity_poly.pdbx_seq_one_letter_code
_entity_poly.pdbx_strand_id
1 'polypeptide(L)'
;MSQNDIIIRTHYKSPHRLHIDSDIPTPSSEPINQFARQLITLLDTSDLSSMLSYCVTQEFTANCRKISQNCYSTALFIINFATSPIHAENILITLHYKKEIIPLFLETTPIKANHLRSILDYIEQEQLTAEDRNHCMKLSKKIHREKTIQPTVNLNGSAFFSQSPSDAIFCRHLSLQYALDSLRNGKGKVNLIKHYSSVESIQQHVPLVRDAEFRALLRHPPAGSRVIASKDFGFALDIFFCRMMANNVSHMSAILYIDNHTLSVRLRIKQSVYGQLNYVVSVYDPNDTNVAVRGTHRTARGFLSLDKFISSAPDAQTWADRYVRNCAIAILPLLPEGVPVAILAGITTRMPFAPIHPSAMLLIMATGQTQ
;
A
#
# COMPACT_ATOMS: atom_id res chain seq x y z
N MET A 1 -2.86 -39.20 2.25
CA MET A 1 -2.78 -37.78 1.86
C MET A 1 -3.70 -36.97 2.74
N SER A 2 -3.15 -36.21 3.69
CA SER A 2 -3.49 -34.80 4.00
C SER A 2 -2.58 -34.37 5.15
N GLN A 3 -1.49 -33.66 4.81
CA GLN A 3 -0.60 -32.97 5.75
C GLN A 3 -1.28 -31.70 6.24
N ASN A 4 -1.37 -31.53 7.56
CA ASN A 4 -1.07 -30.30 8.29
C ASN A 4 -1.47 -30.49 9.75
N ASP A 5 -0.62 -31.19 10.50
CA ASP A 5 -0.56 -31.06 11.95
C ASP A 5 0.87 -30.66 12.32
N ILE A 6 1.03 -29.40 12.69
CA ILE A 6 2.27 -28.87 13.28
C ILE A 6 2.36 -29.49 14.68
N ILE A 7 3.19 -30.51 14.82
CA ILE A 7 3.49 -31.13 16.11
C ILE A 7 4.45 -30.22 16.88
N ILE A 8 3.94 -29.61 17.95
CA ILE A 8 4.77 -28.99 18.99
C ILE A 8 5.45 -30.13 19.78
N ARG A 9 6.79 -30.24 19.70
CA ARG A 9 7.57 -31.03 20.67
C ARG A 9 8.46 -30.09 21.48
N THR A 10 8.00 -29.74 22.67
CA THR A 10 8.86 -29.24 23.75
C THR A 10 9.68 -30.42 24.28
N HIS A 11 10.90 -30.60 23.79
CA HIS A 11 11.84 -31.54 24.40
C HIS A 11 12.66 -30.82 25.48
N TYR A 12 12.17 -30.86 26.72
CA TYR A 12 12.99 -30.65 27.90
C TYR A 12 13.08 -31.99 28.65
N LYS A 13 14.23 -32.67 28.58
CA LYS A 13 14.60 -33.72 29.54
C LYS A 13 15.72 -33.15 30.40
N SER A 14 15.37 -32.74 31.62
CA SER A 14 16.32 -32.37 32.66
C SER A 14 17.03 -33.61 33.19
N PRO A 15 18.38 -33.63 33.28
CA PRO A 15 19.08 -34.53 34.16
C PRO A 15 19.40 -33.75 35.44
N HIS A 16 18.63 -34.02 36.51
CA HIS A 16 19.03 -34.01 37.94
C HIS A 16 17.75 -33.91 38.78
N ARG A 17 17.37 -35.04 39.39
CA ARG A 17 16.42 -35.07 40.51
C ARG A 17 17.14 -34.48 41.72
N LEU A 18 16.68 -33.32 42.18
CA LEU A 18 16.83 -32.87 43.55
C LEU A 18 15.42 -32.61 44.07
N HIS A 19 14.99 -33.45 45.00
CA HIS A 19 13.82 -33.21 45.84
C HIS A 19 14.14 -31.98 46.70
N ILE A 20 13.35 -30.92 46.56
CA ILE A 20 13.25 -29.85 47.55
C ILE A 20 11.75 -29.63 47.77
N ASP A 21 11.28 -30.03 48.95
CA ASP A 21 9.95 -29.73 49.45
C ASP A 21 9.82 -28.25 49.83
N SER A 22 8.58 -27.76 49.70
CA SER A 22 7.97 -26.59 50.37
C SER A 22 8.42 -25.17 49.99
N ASP A 23 7.42 -24.42 49.52
CA ASP A 23 7.13 -23.01 49.83
C ASP A 23 8.13 -21.92 49.41
N ILE A 24 8.18 -21.64 48.11
CA ILE A 24 8.54 -20.31 47.59
C ILE A 24 7.53 -19.96 46.48
N PRO A 25 6.86 -18.79 46.52
CA PRO A 25 5.98 -18.38 45.42
C PRO A 25 6.85 -18.21 44.17
N THR A 26 6.67 -19.09 43.20
CA THR A 26 7.28 -18.93 41.87
C THR A 26 6.69 -17.65 41.27
N PRO A 27 7.49 -16.63 40.91
CA PRO A 27 6.97 -15.47 40.19
C PRO A 27 6.33 -15.98 38.90
N SER A 28 5.08 -15.57 38.64
CA SER A 28 4.30 -16.04 37.49
C SER A 28 5.09 -15.84 36.19
N SER A 29 5.45 -16.93 35.52
CA SER A 29 6.14 -17.00 34.22
C SER A 29 5.27 -16.54 33.03
N GLU A 30 4.14 -15.88 33.31
CA GLU A 30 3.14 -15.43 32.37
C GLU A 30 3.61 -14.31 31.42
N PRO A 31 4.36 -13.28 31.87
CA PRO A 31 4.82 -12.20 31.00
C PRO A 31 5.78 -12.68 29.90
N ILE A 32 6.68 -13.61 30.24
CA ILE A 32 7.67 -14.16 29.30
C ILE A 32 7.00 -15.07 28.29
N ASN A 33 6.04 -15.90 28.71
CA ASN A 33 5.28 -16.74 27.80
C ASN A 33 4.45 -15.92 26.81
N GLN A 34 3.86 -14.80 27.24
CA GLN A 34 3.12 -13.90 26.36
C GLN A 34 4.05 -13.17 25.39
N PHE A 35 5.17 -12.63 25.87
CA PHE A 35 6.16 -11.93 25.06
C PHE A 35 6.84 -12.85 24.03
N ALA A 36 7.23 -14.06 24.43
CA ALA A 36 7.80 -15.07 23.55
C ALA A 36 6.82 -15.48 22.45
N ARG A 37 5.55 -15.75 22.81
CA ARG A 37 4.50 -16.09 21.83
C ARG A 37 4.25 -14.95 20.85
N GLN A 38 4.30 -13.69 21.30
CA GLN A 38 4.18 -12.52 20.44
C GLN A 38 5.37 -12.38 19.49
N LEU A 39 6.60 -12.57 19.97
CA LEU A 39 7.82 -12.48 19.17
C LEU A 39 7.91 -13.60 18.11
N ILE A 40 7.46 -14.81 18.45
CA ILE A 40 7.26 -15.92 17.51
C ILE A 40 6.21 -15.56 16.45
N THR A 41 5.03 -15.09 16.87
CA THR A 41 3.96 -14.65 15.96
C THR A 41 4.44 -13.53 15.02
N LEU A 42 5.29 -12.63 15.50
CA LEU A 42 5.87 -11.53 14.74
C LEU A 42 6.88 -12.00 13.68
N LEU A 43 7.68 -13.03 14.00
CA LEU A 43 8.62 -13.63 13.07
C LEU A 43 7.93 -14.55 12.03
N ASP A 44 6.78 -15.12 12.37
CA ASP A 44 5.98 -15.97 11.48
C ASP A 44 5.06 -15.19 10.54
N THR A 45 4.57 -14.00 10.92
CA THR A 45 3.55 -13.25 10.15
C THR A 45 4.08 -12.40 8.99
N SER A 46 5.39 -12.34 8.76
CA SER A 46 6.04 -11.67 7.60
C SER A 46 5.61 -10.21 7.31
N ASP A 47 5.07 -9.46 8.27
CA ASP A 47 4.94 -8.01 8.15
C ASP A 47 5.99 -7.31 9.02
N LEU A 48 7.07 -6.88 8.36
CA LEU A 48 8.18 -6.15 8.97
C LEU A 48 7.71 -4.86 9.69
N SER A 49 6.59 -4.27 9.24
CA SER A 49 5.96 -3.14 9.91
C SER A 49 5.35 -3.51 11.25
N SER A 50 4.89 -4.75 11.42
CA SER A 50 4.33 -5.27 12.66
C SER A 50 5.45 -5.64 13.64
N MET A 51 6.54 -6.23 13.15
CA MET A 51 7.78 -6.41 13.91
C MET A 51 8.29 -5.10 14.48
N LEU A 52 8.40 -4.03 13.69
CA LEU A 52 8.90 -2.74 14.19
C LEU A 52 7.87 -1.95 15.01
N SER A 53 6.57 -2.14 14.80
CA SER A 53 5.54 -1.58 15.69
C SER A 53 5.56 -2.19 17.09
N TYR A 54 6.11 -3.40 17.26
CA TYR A 54 6.05 -4.17 18.50
C TYR A 54 7.45 -4.34 19.16
N CYS A 55 8.50 -4.54 18.36
CA CYS A 55 9.92 -4.52 18.78
C CYS A 55 10.40 -3.10 19.15
N VAL A 56 9.62 -2.07 18.85
CA VAL A 56 9.79 -0.70 19.37
C VAL A 56 8.81 -0.45 20.53
N THR A 57 8.56 -1.46 21.37
CA THR A 57 8.34 -1.15 22.78
C THR A 57 9.66 -0.55 23.28
N GLN A 58 9.59 0.62 23.92
CA GLN A 58 10.77 1.33 24.43
C GLN A 58 11.73 0.39 25.18
N GLU A 59 11.22 -0.65 25.82
CA GLU A 59 11.98 -1.60 26.63
C GLU A 59 12.83 -2.62 25.85
N PHE A 60 12.38 -3.12 24.69
CA PHE A 60 13.10 -4.20 23.99
C PHE A 60 14.40 -3.72 23.36
N THR A 61 14.38 -2.51 22.79
CA THR A 61 15.51 -1.89 22.06
C THR A 61 16.18 -0.76 22.82
N ALA A 62 15.71 -0.42 24.03
CA ALA A 62 16.40 0.51 24.90
C ALA A 62 17.82 0.04 25.17
N ASN A 63 18.77 0.99 25.16
CA ASN A 63 20.17 0.74 25.45
C ASN A 63 20.77 -0.41 24.62
N CYS A 64 20.29 -0.58 23.37
CA CYS A 64 20.84 -1.58 22.45
C CYS A 64 22.33 -1.30 22.20
N ARG A 65 23.16 -2.30 22.45
CA ARG A 65 24.61 -2.29 22.27
C ARG A 65 25.05 -3.58 21.62
N LYS A 66 25.92 -3.49 20.63
CA LYS A 66 26.51 -4.67 20.00
C LYS A 66 27.67 -5.16 20.86
N ILE A 67 27.57 -6.40 21.33
CA ILE A 67 28.63 -7.05 22.13
C ILE A 67 29.63 -7.72 21.18
N SER A 68 29.13 -8.38 20.13
CA SER A 68 29.94 -9.01 19.09
C SER A 68 29.16 -9.11 17.78
N GLN A 69 29.78 -9.64 16.71
CA GLN A 69 29.17 -9.71 15.37
C GLN A 69 27.76 -10.32 15.36
N ASN A 70 27.49 -11.27 16.26
CA ASN A 70 26.23 -11.98 16.36
C ASN A 70 25.57 -11.85 17.74
N CYS A 71 26.00 -10.89 18.57
CA CYS A 71 25.50 -10.74 19.93
C CYS A 71 25.18 -9.28 20.25
N TYR A 72 23.98 -9.04 20.79
CA TYR A 72 23.49 -7.72 21.16
C TYR A 72 23.00 -7.74 22.61
N SER A 73 23.24 -6.65 23.33
CA SER A 73 22.65 -6.39 24.64
C SER A 73 21.62 -5.30 24.51
N THR A 74 20.48 -5.44 25.17
CA THR A 74 19.50 -4.36 25.35
C THR A 74 19.26 -4.13 26.84
N ALA A 75 18.37 -3.22 27.21
CA ALA A 75 18.02 -2.99 28.61
C ALA A 75 17.54 -4.27 29.30
N LEU A 76 16.81 -5.12 28.57
CA LEU A 76 16.18 -6.31 29.12
C LEU A 76 16.80 -7.63 28.64
N PHE A 77 17.47 -7.67 27.49
CA PHE A 77 17.87 -8.94 26.87
C PHE A 77 19.33 -8.99 26.48
N ILE A 78 19.85 -10.21 26.34
CA ILE A 78 21.01 -10.53 25.52
C ILE A 78 20.51 -11.39 24.36
N ILE A 79 20.81 -10.99 23.13
CA ILE A 79 20.31 -11.57 21.90
C ILE A 79 21.50 -12.17 21.16
N ASN A 80 21.50 -13.49 20.93
CA ASN A 80 22.56 -14.18 20.21
C ASN A 80 22.02 -14.85 18.93
N PHE A 81 22.80 -14.81 17.87
CA PHE A 81 22.49 -15.46 16.58
C PHE A 81 23.52 -16.55 16.30
N ALA A 82 23.07 -17.79 16.11
CA ALA A 82 23.92 -18.92 15.77
C ALA A 82 23.27 -19.78 14.68
N THR A 83 24.06 -20.54 13.94
CA THR A 83 23.49 -21.58 13.07
C THR A 83 22.74 -22.59 13.93
N SER A 84 21.55 -23.01 13.50
CA SER A 84 20.78 -23.96 14.26
C SER A 84 21.50 -25.33 14.32
N PRO A 85 21.56 -25.97 15.51
CA PRO A 85 22.15 -27.29 15.66
C PRO A 85 21.24 -28.42 15.13
N ILE A 86 19.97 -28.11 14.81
CA ILE A 86 18.98 -29.08 14.34
C ILE A 86 18.79 -28.96 12.83
N HIS A 87 18.67 -27.73 12.31
CA HIS A 87 18.52 -27.46 10.88
C HIS A 87 19.64 -26.52 10.41
N ALA A 88 20.69 -27.07 9.79
CA ALA A 88 21.90 -26.32 9.46
C ALA A 88 21.66 -25.13 8.50
N GLU A 89 20.56 -25.16 7.77
CA GLU A 89 20.08 -24.10 6.88
C GLU A 89 19.41 -22.91 7.61
N ASN A 90 19.10 -23.05 8.90
CA ASN A 90 18.41 -22.05 9.70
C ASN A 90 19.33 -21.39 10.73
N ILE A 91 18.87 -20.25 11.26
CA ILE A 91 19.50 -19.51 12.34
C ILE A 91 18.67 -19.68 13.62
N LEU A 92 19.35 -20.08 14.68
CA LEU A 92 18.86 -20.06 16.05
C LEU A 92 19.13 -18.69 16.67
N ILE A 93 18.06 -18.04 17.10
CA ILE A 93 18.08 -16.81 17.89
C ILE A 93 17.85 -17.18 19.34
N THR A 94 18.80 -16.84 20.21
CA THR A 94 18.69 -17.03 21.66
C THR A 94 18.44 -15.68 22.32
N LEU A 95 17.33 -15.55 23.05
CA LEU A 95 17.01 -14.38 23.86
C LEU A 95 17.18 -14.75 25.34
N HIS A 96 18.23 -14.24 25.96
CA HIS A 96 18.44 -14.36 27.39
C HIS A 96 17.88 -13.13 28.08
N TYR A 97 16.79 -13.29 28.85
CA TYR A 97 16.25 -12.20 29.65
C TYR A 97 17.17 -11.92 30.83
N LYS A 98 17.52 -10.67 31.10
CA LYS A 98 18.50 -10.35 32.16
C LYS A 98 17.97 -10.58 33.57
N LYS A 99 16.65 -10.62 33.77
CA LYS A 99 16.02 -10.83 35.08
C LYS A 99 15.65 -12.28 35.37
N GLU A 100 15.76 -13.18 34.39
CA GLU A 100 15.47 -14.60 34.59
C GLU A 100 16.57 -15.48 34.01
N ILE A 101 16.64 -16.72 34.50
CA ILE A 101 17.69 -17.67 34.11
C ILE A 101 17.33 -18.40 32.81
N ILE A 102 16.06 -18.44 32.42
CA ILE A 102 15.59 -19.27 31.30
C ILE A 102 15.74 -18.50 29.97
N PRO A 103 16.59 -18.96 29.03
CA PRO A 103 16.67 -18.39 27.70
C PRO A 103 15.53 -18.87 26.81
N LEU A 104 15.04 -17.98 25.94
CA LEU A 104 14.13 -18.33 24.86
C LEU A 104 14.93 -18.67 23.59
N PHE A 105 14.54 -19.74 22.91
CA PHE A 105 15.13 -20.19 21.66
C PHE A 105 14.14 -20.06 20.52
N LEU A 106 14.59 -19.52 19.40
CA LEU A 106 13.73 -19.28 18.25
C LEU A 106 14.48 -19.57 16.95
N GLU A 107 13.95 -20.48 16.16
CA GLU A 107 14.58 -20.91 14.92
C GLU A 107 13.91 -20.24 13.73
N THR A 108 14.70 -19.67 12.82
CA THR A 108 14.19 -18.91 11.67
C THR A 108 15.15 -18.96 10.48
N THR A 109 14.67 -18.56 9.30
CA THR A 109 15.51 -18.56 8.09
C THR A 109 16.61 -17.49 8.18
N PRO A 110 17.76 -17.68 7.50
CA PRO A 110 18.86 -16.71 7.51
C PRO A 110 18.43 -15.31 7.05
N ILE A 111 17.48 -15.23 6.13
CA ILE A 111 16.93 -13.96 5.65
C ILE A 111 16.26 -13.17 6.79
N LYS A 112 15.40 -13.83 7.58
CA LYS A 112 14.70 -13.19 8.71
C LYS A 112 15.66 -12.81 9.83
N ALA A 113 16.62 -13.67 10.15
CA ALA A 113 17.64 -13.39 11.16
C ALA A 113 18.57 -12.22 10.77
N ASN A 114 19.05 -12.20 9.53
CA ASN A 114 19.88 -11.10 9.01
C ASN A 114 19.14 -9.77 9.03
N HIS A 115 17.83 -9.81 8.79
CA HIS A 115 17.00 -8.63 8.85
C HIS A 115 16.93 -8.06 10.28
N LEU A 116 16.64 -8.88 11.28
CA LEU A 116 16.62 -8.45 12.69
C LEU A 116 17.98 -7.89 13.11
N ARG A 117 19.07 -8.55 12.71
CA ARG A 117 20.44 -8.10 12.96
C ARG A 117 20.71 -6.70 12.40
N SER A 118 20.27 -6.45 11.16
CA SER A 118 20.41 -5.13 10.52
C SER A 118 19.64 -4.03 11.27
N ILE A 119 18.48 -4.35 11.86
CA ILE A 119 17.72 -3.41 12.69
C ILE A 119 18.48 -3.10 13.99
N LEU A 120 19.02 -4.13 14.66
CA LEU A 120 19.78 -3.95 15.91
C LEU A 120 21.07 -3.14 15.68
N ASP A 121 21.78 -3.41 14.58
CA ASP A 121 22.94 -2.64 14.14
C ASP A 121 22.59 -1.16 13.92
N TYR A 122 21.49 -0.88 13.22
CA TYR A 122 21.04 0.48 12.98
C TYR A 122 20.67 1.22 14.29
N ILE A 123 19.98 0.53 15.21
CA ILE A 123 19.59 1.12 16.51
C ILE A 123 20.82 1.43 17.37
N GLU A 124 21.82 0.55 17.34
CA GLU A 124 23.06 0.71 18.09
C GLU A 124 23.87 1.91 17.60
N GLN A 125 23.99 2.08 16.27
CA GLN A 125 24.81 3.12 15.67
C GLN A 125 24.32 4.55 15.93
N GLU A 126 23.01 4.76 16.05
CA GLU A 126 22.46 6.12 16.04
C GLU A 126 21.94 6.65 17.39
N GLN A 127 22.04 5.90 18.51
CA GLN A 127 21.54 6.29 19.86
C GLN A 127 20.26 7.15 19.84
N LEU A 128 19.28 6.71 19.04
CA LEU A 128 18.22 7.56 18.49
C LEU A 128 17.32 8.20 19.54
N THR A 129 16.99 9.48 19.34
CA THR A 129 15.86 10.13 20.03
C THR A 129 14.52 9.55 19.54
N ALA A 130 13.41 9.85 20.23
CA ALA A 130 12.08 9.33 19.84
C ALA A 130 11.63 9.76 18.43
N GLU A 131 12.13 10.88 17.91
CA GLU A 131 11.76 11.42 16.59
C GLU A 131 12.52 10.72 15.46
N ASP A 132 13.77 10.35 15.69
CA ASP A 132 14.60 9.65 14.70
C ASP A 132 14.18 8.18 14.53
N ARG A 133 13.61 7.56 15.58
CA ARG A 133 12.96 6.24 15.49
C ARG A 133 11.78 6.22 14.49
N ASN A 134 11.03 7.32 14.40
CA ASN A 134 9.94 7.47 13.43
C ASN A 134 10.46 7.64 11.99
N HIS A 135 11.67 8.20 11.82
CA HIS A 135 12.35 8.28 10.53
C HIS A 135 12.80 6.89 10.06
N CYS A 136 13.38 6.10 10.95
CA CYS A 136 13.78 4.72 10.67
C CYS A 136 12.59 3.81 10.29
N MET A 137 11.44 3.96 10.96
CA MET A 137 10.17 3.30 10.59
C MET A 137 9.68 3.67 9.17
N LYS A 138 9.98 4.87 8.68
CA LYS A 138 9.67 5.28 7.30
C LYS A 138 10.66 4.70 6.30
N LEU A 139 11.94 4.64 6.67
CA LEU A 139 13.01 4.02 5.86
C LEU A 139 12.81 2.50 5.73
N SER A 140 12.46 1.78 6.79
CA SER A 140 12.22 0.33 6.68
C SER A 140 10.99 0.00 5.83
N LYS A 141 9.93 0.83 5.90
CA LYS A 141 8.78 0.72 4.98
C LYS A 141 9.16 1.00 3.54
N LYS A 142 10.15 1.86 3.30
CA LYS A 142 10.71 2.13 1.97
C LYS A 142 11.54 0.94 1.47
N ILE A 143 12.42 0.39 2.32
CA ILE A 143 13.27 -0.77 2.00
C ILE A 143 12.45 -2.07 1.82
N HIS A 144 11.42 -2.28 2.65
CA HIS A 144 10.48 -3.40 2.46
C HIS A 144 9.67 -3.21 1.18
N ARG A 145 9.19 -1.99 0.89
CA ARG A 145 8.59 -1.68 -0.41
C ARG A 145 9.54 -2.02 -1.55
N GLU A 146 10.81 -1.64 -1.47
CA GLU A 146 11.83 -1.89 -2.50
C GLU A 146 12.17 -3.38 -2.67
N LYS A 147 12.11 -4.20 -1.61
CA LYS A 147 12.36 -5.66 -1.67
C LYS A 147 11.11 -6.50 -1.93
N THR A 148 9.91 -5.93 -1.82
CA THR A 148 8.61 -6.56 -2.10
C THR A 148 7.92 -5.90 -3.29
N ILE A 149 8.68 -5.22 -4.18
CA ILE A 149 8.19 -4.87 -5.51
C ILE A 149 8.06 -6.18 -6.28
N GLN A 150 6.86 -6.78 -6.25
CA GLN A 150 6.51 -7.64 -7.37
C GLN A 150 6.68 -6.80 -8.62
N PRO A 151 7.37 -7.33 -9.66
CA PRO A 151 7.60 -6.55 -10.87
C PRO A 151 6.27 -6.01 -11.38
N THR A 152 6.30 -4.79 -11.90
CA THR A 152 5.14 -4.22 -12.57
C THR A 152 4.77 -5.16 -13.73
N VAL A 153 3.51 -5.58 -13.78
CA VAL A 153 3.01 -6.47 -14.84
C VAL A 153 2.08 -5.72 -15.78
N ASN A 154 2.14 -6.06 -17.06
CA ASN A 154 1.17 -5.60 -18.05
C ASN A 154 0.29 -6.80 -18.47
N LEU A 155 -0.96 -6.81 -18.04
CA LEU A 155 -1.95 -7.82 -18.39
C LEU A 155 -3.14 -7.23 -19.18
N ASN A 156 -3.00 -6.01 -19.72
CA ASN A 156 -4.01 -5.37 -20.54
C ASN A 156 -4.23 -6.18 -21.83
N GLY A 157 -5.45 -6.65 -22.06
CA GLY A 157 -5.79 -7.50 -23.20
C GLY A 157 -5.37 -8.96 -23.04
N SER A 158 -4.78 -9.36 -21.91
CA SER A 158 -4.32 -10.74 -21.68
C SER A 158 -5.39 -11.65 -21.06
N ALA A 159 -6.35 -11.08 -20.33
CA ALA A 159 -7.44 -11.81 -19.69
C ALA A 159 -8.72 -11.75 -20.53
N PHE A 160 -9.58 -12.76 -20.41
CA PHE A 160 -10.90 -12.81 -21.06
C PHE A 160 -12.01 -12.79 -20.02
N PHE A 161 -13.21 -12.35 -20.41
CA PHE A 161 -14.35 -12.37 -19.49
C PHE A 161 -14.77 -13.81 -19.19
N SER A 162 -14.99 -14.12 -17.91
CA SER A 162 -15.50 -15.44 -17.50
C SER A 162 -16.84 -15.79 -18.15
N GLN A 163 -17.68 -14.78 -18.42
CA GLN A 163 -18.99 -14.94 -19.06
C GLN A 163 -18.91 -14.98 -20.60
N SER A 164 -17.79 -14.57 -21.19
CA SER A 164 -17.58 -14.56 -22.64
C SER A 164 -16.09 -14.78 -22.94
N PRO A 165 -15.63 -16.04 -23.03
CA PRO A 165 -14.21 -16.37 -23.14
C PRO A 165 -13.53 -15.89 -24.44
N SER A 166 -14.28 -15.42 -25.43
CA SER A 166 -13.76 -14.80 -26.65
C SER A 166 -13.50 -13.29 -26.51
N ASP A 167 -14.07 -12.65 -25.49
CA ASP A 167 -14.01 -11.20 -25.32
C ASP A 167 -12.90 -10.84 -24.33
N ALA A 168 -11.86 -10.17 -24.83
CA ALA A 168 -10.71 -9.76 -24.04
C ALA A 168 -11.00 -8.53 -23.15
N ILE A 169 -10.33 -8.50 -21.99
CA ILE A 169 -10.42 -7.45 -21.00
C ILE A 169 -9.34 -6.39 -21.29
N PHE A 170 -9.78 -5.23 -21.78
CA PHE A 170 -8.90 -4.08 -22.10
C PHE A 170 -8.88 -2.99 -21.02
N CYS A 171 -8.00 -2.00 -21.22
CA CYS A 171 -7.79 -0.84 -20.36
C CYS A 171 -9.08 -0.16 -19.89
N ARG A 172 -10.08 -0.01 -20.77
CA ARG A 172 -11.39 0.57 -20.43
C ARG A 172 -12.10 -0.18 -19.29
N HIS A 173 -12.05 -1.51 -19.28
CA HIS A 173 -12.67 -2.34 -18.25
C HIS A 173 -11.88 -2.28 -16.94
N LEU A 174 -10.55 -2.37 -17.04
CA LEU A 174 -9.64 -2.33 -15.89
C LEU A 174 -9.74 -0.98 -15.16
N SER A 175 -9.69 0.13 -15.90
CA SER A 175 -9.80 1.48 -15.35
C SER A 175 -11.16 1.75 -14.72
N LEU A 176 -12.24 1.32 -15.36
CA LEU A 176 -13.58 1.44 -14.77
C LEU A 176 -13.72 0.59 -13.50
N GLN A 177 -13.27 -0.66 -13.52
CA GLN A 177 -13.33 -1.52 -12.34
C GLN A 177 -12.48 -0.94 -11.19
N TYR A 178 -11.27 -0.45 -11.47
CA TYR A 178 -10.42 0.20 -10.46
C TYR A 178 -11.10 1.45 -9.89
N ALA A 179 -11.72 2.26 -10.74
CA ALA A 179 -12.46 3.45 -10.30
C ALA A 179 -13.57 3.04 -9.32
N LEU A 180 -14.37 2.05 -9.67
CA LEU A 180 -15.46 1.55 -8.84
C LEU A 180 -14.95 0.92 -7.53
N ASP A 181 -13.87 0.14 -7.56
CA ASP A 181 -13.23 -0.39 -6.35
C ASP A 181 -12.73 0.72 -5.42
N SER A 182 -12.26 1.83 -6.00
CA SER A 182 -11.78 2.98 -5.23
C SER A 182 -12.89 3.77 -4.54
N LEU A 183 -14.14 3.58 -5.01
CA LEU A 183 -15.36 4.16 -4.45
C LEU A 183 -16.04 3.20 -3.45
N ARG A 184 -15.75 1.90 -3.53
CA ARG A 184 -16.26 0.90 -2.58
C ARG A 184 -15.55 1.02 -1.22
N ASN A 185 -16.34 1.03 -0.14
CA ASN A 185 -15.95 1.10 1.27
C ASN A 185 -15.32 2.44 1.72
N GLY A 186 -15.63 2.88 2.95
CA GLY A 186 -15.29 4.21 3.52
C GLY A 186 -13.80 4.59 3.64
N LYS A 187 -12.86 3.80 3.07
CA LYS A 187 -11.44 4.15 2.94
C LYS A 187 -10.95 4.14 1.48
N GLY A 188 -11.76 3.72 0.50
CA GLY A 188 -11.49 3.72 -0.95
C GLY A 188 -10.20 3.05 -1.42
N LYS A 189 -9.56 2.18 -0.60
CA LYS A 189 -8.25 1.60 -0.92
C LYS A 189 -8.45 0.36 -1.80
N VAL A 190 -7.85 0.36 -2.99
CA VAL A 190 -7.85 -0.79 -3.91
C VAL A 190 -6.68 -1.73 -3.56
N ASN A 191 -6.93 -3.03 -3.52
CA ASN A 191 -5.90 -4.05 -3.36
C ASN A 191 -5.44 -4.55 -4.74
N LEU A 192 -4.48 -3.84 -5.33
CA LEU A 192 -4.01 -4.12 -6.69
C LEU A 192 -3.37 -5.49 -6.84
N ILE A 193 -2.61 -5.95 -5.85
CA ILE A 193 -2.00 -7.29 -5.87
C ILE A 193 -3.08 -8.36 -5.90
N LYS A 194 -4.08 -8.29 -5.03
CA LYS A 194 -5.14 -9.31 -4.97
C LYS A 194 -5.94 -9.42 -6.28
N HIS A 195 -6.21 -8.29 -6.94
CA HIS A 195 -7.23 -8.23 -7.99
C HIS A 195 -6.65 -8.08 -9.40
N TYR A 196 -5.39 -7.62 -9.54
CA TYR A 196 -4.84 -7.19 -10.83
C TYR A 196 -3.42 -7.71 -11.12
N SER A 197 -2.87 -8.62 -10.30
CA SER A 197 -1.53 -9.17 -10.51
C SER A 197 -1.47 -10.45 -11.33
N SER A 198 -2.60 -11.07 -11.68
CA SER A 198 -2.66 -12.27 -12.52
C SER A 198 -3.87 -12.26 -13.45
N VAL A 199 -3.80 -13.04 -14.54
CA VAL A 199 -4.89 -13.20 -15.51
C VAL A 199 -6.16 -13.72 -14.85
N GLU A 200 -6.02 -14.73 -13.99
CA GLU A 200 -7.13 -15.37 -13.27
C GLU A 200 -7.80 -14.39 -12.31
N SER A 201 -6.99 -13.59 -11.60
CA SER A 201 -7.49 -12.58 -10.66
C SER A 201 -8.31 -11.51 -11.39
N ILE A 202 -7.81 -11.04 -12.54
CA ILE A 202 -8.51 -10.06 -13.39
C ILE A 202 -9.81 -10.66 -13.92
N GLN A 203 -9.77 -11.89 -14.44
CA GLN A 203 -10.92 -12.58 -15.03
C GLN A 203 -12.05 -12.85 -14.01
N GLN A 204 -11.71 -13.11 -12.75
CA GLN A 204 -12.70 -13.26 -11.67
C GLN A 204 -13.23 -11.91 -11.17
N HIS A 205 -12.42 -10.86 -11.24
CA HIS A 205 -12.72 -9.58 -10.62
C HIS A 205 -13.44 -8.58 -11.54
N VAL A 206 -13.18 -8.64 -12.85
CA VAL A 206 -13.74 -7.70 -13.84
C VAL A 206 -14.93 -8.37 -14.55
N PRO A 207 -16.19 -8.00 -14.23
CA PRO A 207 -17.35 -8.62 -14.86
C PRO A 207 -17.62 -8.05 -16.25
N LEU A 208 -18.22 -8.87 -17.13
CA LEU A 208 -18.59 -8.49 -18.50
C LEU A 208 -19.43 -7.21 -18.58
N VAL A 209 -20.28 -6.94 -17.59
CA VAL A 209 -21.13 -5.74 -17.52
C VAL A 209 -20.32 -4.42 -17.58
N ARG A 210 -19.02 -4.45 -17.24
CA ARG A 210 -18.12 -3.29 -17.32
C ARG A 210 -17.99 -2.72 -18.72
N ASP A 211 -18.08 -3.54 -19.77
CA ASP A 211 -18.00 -3.04 -21.15
C ASP A 211 -19.22 -2.18 -21.51
N ALA A 212 -20.43 -2.65 -21.17
CA ALA A 212 -21.66 -1.90 -21.37
C ALA A 212 -21.71 -0.62 -20.53
N GLU A 213 -21.30 -0.69 -19.26
CA GLU A 213 -21.24 0.47 -18.38
C GLU A 213 -20.22 1.52 -18.85
N PHE A 214 -19.06 1.11 -19.35
CA PHE A 214 -18.08 2.04 -19.89
C PHE A 214 -18.62 2.76 -21.13
N ARG A 215 -19.29 2.03 -22.05
CA ARG A 215 -19.94 2.64 -23.21
C ARG A 215 -21.04 3.61 -22.79
N ALA A 216 -21.82 3.27 -21.77
CA ALA A 216 -22.85 4.15 -21.22
C ALA A 216 -22.23 5.42 -20.61
N LEU A 217 -21.10 5.29 -19.90
CA LEU A 217 -20.35 6.41 -19.33
C LEU A 217 -19.90 7.41 -20.39
N LEU A 218 -19.43 6.93 -21.55
CA LEU A 218 -19.04 7.81 -22.66
C LEU A 218 -20.24 8.47 -23.34
N ARG A 219 -21.33 7.73 -23.58
CA ARG A 219 -22.55 8.29 -24.20
C ARG A 219 -23.28 9.28 -23.30
N HIS A 220 -23.19 9.07 -21.99
CA HIS A 220 -23.84 9.87 -20.98
C HIS A 220 -22.83 10.29 -19.90
N PRO A 221 -21.90 11.22 -20.22
CA PRO A 221 -20.90 11.66 -19.26
C PRO A 221 -21.55 12.21 -17.99
N PRO A 222 -21.03 11.86 -16.80
CA PRO A 222 -21.50 12.42 -15.55
C PRO A 222 -21.37 13.95 -15.51
N ALA A 223 -22.20 14.61 -14.70
CA ALA A 223 -22.07 16.04 -14.47
C ALA A 223 -20.65 16.39 -13.99
N GLY A 224 -20.09 17.49 -14.49
CA GLY A 224 -18.70 17.86 -14.22
C GLY A 224 -17.67 17.18 -15.12
N SER A 225 -18.09 16.33 -16.07
CA SER A 225 -17.20 15.84 -17.12
C SER A 225 -16.75 16.97 -18.05
N ARG A 226 -15.50 16.95 -18.50
CA ARG A 226 -14.93 17.97 -19.41
C ARG A 226 -13.81 17.39 -20.27
N VAL A 227 -13.65 17.87 -21.50
CA VAL A 227 -12.42 17.67 -22.29
C VAL A 227 -11.49 18.84 -22.02
N ILE A 228 -10.34 18.55 -21.40
CA ILE A 228 -9.35 19.53 -20.96
C ILE A 228 -8.01 19.32 -21.68
N ALA A 229 -7.20 20.36 -21.81
CA ALA A 229 -5.81 20.17 -22.20
C ALA A 229 -5.02 19.60 -21.01
N SER A 230 -4.00 18.79 -21.28
CA SER A 230 -3.22 18.15 -20.22
C SER A 230 -2.53 19.12 -19.27
N LYS A 231 -2.16 20.32 -19.73
CA LYS A 231 -1.66 21.42 -18.87
C LYS A 231 -2.66 21.82 -17.78
N ASP A 232 -3.96 21.64 -18.03
CA ASP A 232 -5.06 22.00 -17.14
C ASP A 232 -5.48 20.83 -16.22
N PHE A 233 -4.82 19.67 -16.34
CA PHE A 233 -5.10 18.48 -15.51
C PHE A 233 -5.04 18.81 -14.02
N GLY A 234 -3.97 19.47 -13.58
CA GLY A 234 -3.79 19.84 -12.19
C GLY A 234 -4.83 20.83 -11.66
N PHE A 235 -5.26 21.76 -12.52
CA PHE A 235 -6.33 22.71 -12.21
C PHE A 235 -7.69 22.01 -12.07
N ALA A 236 -7.98 21.01 -12.91
CA ALA A 236 -9.17 20.18 -12.76
C ALA A 236 -9.18 19.42 -11.41
N LEU A 237 -8.03 18.87 -11.00
CA LEU A 237 -7.91 18.21 -9.69
C LEU A 237 -8.16 19.17 -8.52
N ASP A 238 -7.65 20.40 -8.59
CA ASP A 238 -7.87 21.42 -7.56
C ASP A 238 -9.37 21.75 -7.41
N ILE A 239 -10.10 21.90 -8.53
CA ILE A 239 -11.55 22.13 -8.51
C ILE A 239 -12.28 20.95 -7.85
N PHE A 240 -11.93 19.71 -8.21
CA PHE A 240 -12.54 18.53 -7.58
C PHE A 240 -12.27 18.47 -6.08
N PHE A 241 -11.02 18.68 -5.64
CA PHE A 241 -10.70 18.72 -4.21
C PHE A 241 -11.44 19.85 -3.48
N CYS A 242 -11.59 21.03 -4.08
CA CYS A 242 -12.37 22.12 -3.49
C CYS A 242 -13.84 21.72 -3.30
N ARG A 243 -14.45 21.05 -4.29
CA ARG A 243 -15.83 20.58 -4.22
C ARG A 243 -16.01 19.46 -3.21
N MET A 244 -15.05 18.53 -3.15
CA MET A 244 -15.01 17.48 -2.14
C MET A 244 -14.95 18.05 -0.72
N MET A 245 -14.04 19.00 -0.48
CA MET A 245 -13.91 19.71 0.80
C MET A 245 -15.21 20.40 1.21
N ALA A 246 -15.81 21.18 0.30
CA ALA A 246 -17.02 21.95 0.57
C ALA A 246 -18.25 21.07 0.89
N ASN A 247 -18.23 19.80 0.50
CA ASN A 247 -19.35 18.87 0.66
C ASN A 247 -19.00 17.67 1.56
N ASN A 248 -17.92 17.74 2.35
CA ASN A 248 -17.47 16.67 3.25
C ASN A 248 -17.28 15.30 2.57
N VAL A 249 -16.87 15.30 1.30
CA VAL A 249 -16.56 14.08 0.56
C VAL A 249 -15.07 13.74 0.71
N SER A 250 -14.76 12.60 1.31
CA SER A 250 -13.37 12.22 1.60
C SER A 250 -12.62 11.59 0.43
N HIS A 251 -13.34 11.06 -0.57
CA HIS A 251 -12.75 10.40 -1.73
C HIS A 251 -13.68 10.45 -2.94
N MET A 252 -13.10 10.43 -4.13
CA MET A 252 -13.81 10.26 -5.40
C MET A 252 -12.85 9.61 -6.41
N SER A 253 -13.37 9.23 -7.57
CA SER A 253 -12.58 8.76 -8.70
C SER A 253 -12.93 9.57 -9.94
N ALA A 254 -12.11 9.50 -10.98
CA ALA A 254 -12.48 9.91 -12.32
C ALA A 254 -11.83 8.99 -13.34
N ILE A 255 -12.50 8.79 -14.46
CA ILE A 255 -11.89 8.19 -15.65
C ILE A 255 -11.16 9.27 -16.42
N LEU A 256 -9.96 8.96 -16.90
CA LEU A 256 -9.25 9.78 -17.87
C LEU A 256 -9.23 9.03 -19.20
N TYR A 257 -10.00 9.50 -20.17
CA TYR A 257 -10.04 8.92 -21.50
C TYR A 257 -9.19 9.78 -22.46
N ILE A 258 -8.16 9.16 -23.03
CA ILE A 258 -7.10 9.80 -23.81
C ILE A 258 -6.80 8.90 -25.01
N ASP A 259 -7.17 9.35 -26.22
CA ASP A 259 -6.81 8.69 -27.48
C ASP A 259 -6.91 7.15 -27.46
N ASN A 260 -8.12 6.64 -27.18
CA ASN A 260 -8.42 5.21 -27.04
C ASN A 260 -7.73 4.45 -25.89
N HIS A 261 -6.88 5.11 -25.09
CA HIS A 261 -6.43 4.62 -23.80
C HIS A 261 -7.30 5.16 -22.68
N THR A 262 -7.48 4.36 -21.62
CA THR A 262 -8.30 4.73 -20.47
C THR A 262 -7.50 4.52 -19.20
N LEU A 263 -7.35 5.58 -18.42
CA LEU A 263 -6.75 5.56 -17.09
C LEU A 263 -7.82 5.82 -16.03
N SER A 264 -7.48 5.60 -14.77
CA SER A 264 -8.31 6.02 -13.64
C SER A 264 -7.51 6.86 -12.66
N VAL A 265 -8.09 7.95 -12.19
CA VAL A 265 -7.52 8.77 -11.12
C VAL A 265 -8.41 8.68 -9.89
N ARG A 266 -7.80 8.39 -8.76
CA ARG A 266 -8.44 8.38 -7.45
C ARG A 266 -7.96 9.59 -6.66
N LEU A 267 -8.92 10.33 -6.11
CA LEU A 267 -8.69 11.48 -5.24
C LEU A 267 -9.09 11.14 -3.82
N ARG A 268 -8.26 11.54 -2.85
CA ARG A 268 -8.60 11.34 -1.43
C ARG A 268 -8.08 12.48 -0.56
N ILE A 269 -8.93 12.90 0.36
CA ILE A 269 -8.60 13.79 1.47
C ILE A 269 -8.48 12.94 2.73
N LYS A 270 -7.33 13.02 3.40
CA LYS A 270 -7.05 12.30 4.65
C LYS A 270 -6.74 13.29 5.74
N GLN A 271 -7.33 13.10 6.90
CA GLN A 271 -6.87 13.76 8.11
C GLN A 271 -5.79 12.90 8.78
N SER A 272 -4.69 13.52 9.18
CA SER A 272 -3.66 12.91 10.00
C SER A 272 -4.13 12.80 11.46
N VAL A 273 -3.39 12.04 12.27
CA VAL A 273 -3.63 11.92 13.72
C VAL A 273 -3.57 13.29 14.42
N TYR A 274 -2.79 14.23 13.87
CA TYR A 274 -2.64 15.60 14.37
C TYR A 274 -3.60 16.60 13.71
N GLY A 275 -4.68 16.13 13.09
CA GLY A 275 -5.71 16.99 12.49
C GLY A 275 -5.34 17.61 11.12
N GLN A 276 -4.09 17.50 10.67
CA GLN A 276 -3.64 18.05 9.38
C GLN A 276 -4.23 17.29 8.19
N LEU A 277 -4.68 18.03 7.17
CA LEU A 277 -5.19 17.44 5.92
C LEU A 277 -4.06 17.05 4.95
N ASN A 278 -4.27 15.94 4.26
CA ASN A 278 -3.41 15.44 3.20
C ASN A 278 -4.27 15.11 1.99
N TYR A 279 -3.90 15.69 0.85
CA TYR A 279 -4.52 15.47 -0.46
C TYR A 279 -3.69 14.43 -1.19
N VAL A 280 -4.36 13.40 -1.67
CA VAL A 280 -3.73 12.23 -2.30
C VAL A 280 -4.34 12.03 -3.66
N VAL A 281 -3.48 11.95 -4.66
CA VAL A 281 -3.83 11.58 -6.04
C VAL A 281 -3.17 10.24 -6.32
N SER A 282 -3.94 9.27 -6.78
CA SER A 282 -3.43 7.98 -7.25
C SER A 282 -3.91 7.75 -8.67
N VAL A 283 -2.98 7.62 -9.61
CA VAL A 283 -3.26 7.34 -11.01
C VAL A 283 -2.98 5.87 -11.31
N TYR A 284 -3.97 5.20 -11.85
CA TYR A 284 -3.91 3.82 -12.27
C TYR A 284 -3.84 3.76 -13.81
N ASP A 285 -2.77 3.17 -14.31
CA ASP A 285 -2.60 2.82 -15.71
C ASP A 285 -2.81 1.32 -15.89
N PRO A 286 -3.80 0.87 -16.68
CA PRO A 286 -3.99 -0.54 -16.98
C PRO A 286 -2.81 -1.23 -17.67
N ASN A 287 -1.83 -0.50 -18.24
CA ASN A 287 -0.61 -1.14 -18.74
C ASN A 287 0.39 -1.49 -17.63
N ASP A 288 0.17 -1.00 -16.41
CA ASP A 288 0.91 -1.33 -15.19
C ASP A 288 -0.10 -1.92 -14.17
N THR A 289 -0.69 -3.08 -14.48
CA THR A 289 -1.96 -3.55 -13.90
C THR A 289 -1.95 -3.69 -12.38
N ASN A 290 -0.81 -3.99 -11.77
CA ASN A 290 -0.68 -4.23 -10.33
C ASN A 290 -0.15 -3.02 -9.53
N VAL A 291 0.02 -1.85 -10.16
CA VAL A 291 0.57 -0.65 -9.53
C VAL A 291 -0.28 0.60 -9.80
N ALA A 292 -0.16 1.60 -8.92
CA ALA A 292 -0.71 2.92 -9.16
C ALA A 292 0.30 3.98 -8.70
N VAL A 293 0.55 4.96 -9.55
CA VAL A 293 1.41 6.11 -9.26
C VAL A 293 0.70 7.01 -8.25
N ARG A 294 1.38 7.40 -7.18
CA ARG A 294 0.74 8.15 -6.08
C ARG A 294 1.55 9.37 -5.66
N GLY A 295 0.90 10.54 -5.73
CA GLY A 295 1.37 11.80 -5.16
C GLY A 295 0.63 12.14 -3.86
N THR A 296 1.25 12.93 -2.99
CA THR A 296 0.61 13.44 -1.76
C THR A 296 1.10 14.84 -1.42
N HIS A 297 0.17 15.76 -1.14
CA HIS A 297 0.46 17.14 -0.73
C HIS A 297 -0.40 17.56 0.47
N ARG A 298 0.05 18.61 1.17
CA ARG A 298 -0.70 19.22 2.30
C ARG A 298 -1.86 20.10 1.85
N THR A 299 -1.87 20.54 0.60
CA THR A 299 -2.92 21.37 0.01
C THR A 299 -3.31 20.81 -1.35
N ALA A 300 -4.57 20.99 -1.76
CA ALA A 300 -5.04 20.66 -3.10
C ALA A 300 -4.18 21.34 -4.18
N ARG A 301 -3.77 22.59 -3.90
CA ARG A 301 -2.92 23.39 -4.77
C ARG A 301 -1.53 22.81 -5.02
N GLY A 302 -1.10 21.85 -4.21
CA GLY A 302 0.09 21.04 -4.47
C GLY A 302 0.02 20.32 -5.81
N PHE A 303 -1.18 20.07 -6.35
CA PHE A 303 -1.38 19.41 -7.63
C PHE A 303 -1.76 20.36 -8.79
N LEU A 304 -1.65 21.69 -8.65
CA LEU A 304 -2.16 22.67 -9.64
C LEU A 304 -1.65 22.50 -11.08
N SER A 305 -0.54 21.79 -11.27
CA SER A 305 0.05 21.52 -12.57
C SER A 305 0.52 20.08 -12.63
N LEU A 306 0.51 19.50 -13.83
CA LEU A 306 1.04 18.16 -14.09
C LEU A 306 2.48 18.01 -13.56
N ASP A 307 3.34 19.01 -13.74
CA ASP A 307 4.74 18.98 -13.29
C ASP A 307 4.89 18.88 -11.75
N LYS A 308 3.97 19.50 -11.00
CA LYS A 308 3.95 19.36 -9.54
C LYS A 308 3.52 17.96 -9.12
N PHE A 309 2.54 17.37 -9.81
CA PHE A 309 2.19 15.97 -9.57
C PHE A 309 3.38 15.06 -9.84
N ILE A 310 4.05 15.25 -10.99
CA ILE A 310 5.24 14.48 -11.38
C ILE A 310 6.34 14.59 -10.31
N SER A 311 6.63 15.80 -9.84
CA SER A 311 7.66 16.06 -8.83
C SER A 311 7.37 15.40 -7.47
N SER A 312 6.10 15.08 -7.20
CA SER A 312 5.63 14.54 -5.91
C SER A 312 5.49 13.02 -5.88
N ALA A 313 5.61 12.36 -7.03
CA ALA A 313 5.26 10.96 -7.21
C ALA A 313 6.39 10.21 -7.94
N PRO A 314 7.00 9.19 -7.30
CA PRO A 314 7.91 8.28 -7.99
C PRO A 314 7.24 7.70 -9.24
N ASP A 315 8.00 7.56 -10.33
CA ASP A 315 7.57 6.99 -11.62
C ASP A 315 6.49 7.80 -12.39
N ALA A 316 6.05 8.93 -11.86
CA ALA A 316 5.04 9.77 -12.50
C ALA A 316 5.53 10.46 -13.78
N GLN A 317 6.84 10.72 -13.91
CA GLN A 317 7.43 11.29 -15.11
C GLN A 317 7.21 10.35 -16.31
N THR A 318 7.57 9.08 -16.16
CA THR A 318 7.42 8.04 -17.19
C THR A 318 5.97 7.90 -17.63
N TRP A 319 5.04 7.90 -16.67
CA TRP A 319 3.60 7.87 -16.97
C TRP A 319 3.14 9.13 -17.71
N ALA A 320 3.52 10.31 -17.25
CA ALA A 320 3.09 11.57 -17.83
C ALA A 320 3.60 11.74 -19.27
N ASP A 321 4.86 11.39 -19.53
CA ASP A 321 5.46 11.46 -20.86
C ASP A 321 4.83 10.46 -21.83
N ARG A 322 4.38 9.30 -21.33
CA ARG A 322 3.78 8.25 -22.16
C ARG A 322 2.35 8.57 -22.62
N TYR A 323 1.53 9.21 -21.78
CA TYR A 323 0.09 9.33 -22.08
C TYR A 323 -0.49 10.74 -21.95
N VAL A 324 0.08 11.59 -21.10
CA VAL A 324 -0.62 12.80 -20.66
C VAL A 324 0.01 14.06 -21.25
N ARG A 325 1.31 14.10 -21.49
CA ARG A 325 1.97 15.30 -22.00
C ARG A 325 1.41 15.66 -23.39
N ASN A 326 1.03 16.93 -23.56
CA ASN A 326 0.56 17.51 -24.81
C ASN A 326 -0.70 16.87 -25.45
N CYS A 327 -1.51 16.12 -24.70
CA CYS A 327 -2.78 15.58 -25.19
C CYS A 327 -4.00 16.35 -24.65
N ALA A 328 -5.17 16.06 -25.25
CA ALA A 328 -6.46 16.38 -24.66
C ALA A 328 -6.93 15.18 -23.82
N ILE A 329 -7.68 15.45 -22.76
CA ILE A 329 -8.13 14.45 -21.78
C ILE A 329 -9.61 14.66 -21.54
N ALA A 330 -10.42 13.62 -21.77
CA ALA A 330 -11.78 13.60 -21.26
C ALA A 330 -11.72 13.11 -19.81
N ILE A 331 -12.01 13.99 -18.85
CA ILE A 331 -12.13 13.64 -17.44
C ILE A 331 -13.60 13.39 -17.11
N LEU A 332 -13.92 12.18 -16.63
CA LEU A 332 -15.28 11.78 -16.28
C LEU A 332 -15.35 11.46 -14.79
N PRO A 333 -15.84 12.37 -13.93
CA PRO A 333 -15.84 12.19 -12.49
C PRO A 333 -16.87 11.13 -12.05
N LEU A 334 -16.49 10.35 -11.05
CA LEU A 334 -17.30 9.31 -10.42
C LEU A 334 -17.31 9.53 -8.91
N LEU A 335 -18.51 9.55 -8.33
CA LEU A 335 -18.72 9.83 -6.92
C LEU A 335 -19.03 8.55 -6.14
N PRO A 336 -18.70 8.50 -4.84
CA PRO A 336 -19.15 7.41 -3.98
C PRO A 336 -20.67 7.32 -3.95
N GLU A 337 -21.18 6.11 -3.70
CA GLU A 337 -22.60 5.88 -3.52
C GLU A 337 -23.18 6.77 -2.40
N GLY A 338 -24.36 7.34 -2.63
CA GLY A 338 -25.02 8.26 -1.70
C GLY A 338 -24.52 9.71 -1.74
N VAL A 339 -23.45 10.02 -2.47
CA VAL A 339 -23.01 11.41 -2.67
C VAL A 339 -23.81 12.06 -3.81
N PRO A 340 -24.49 13.20 -3.58
CA PRO A 340 -25.28 13.86 -4.61
C PRO A 340 -24.43 14.36 -5.78
N VAL A 341 -24.88 14.12 -7.01
CA VAL A 341 -24.23 14.63 -8.24
C VAL A 341 -24.15 16.16 -8.25
N ALA A 342 -25.05 16.85 -7.54
CA ALA A 342 -25.07 18.30 -7.40
C ALA A 342 -23.76 18.92 -6.87
N ILE A 343 -22.91 18.16 -6.18
CA ILE A 343 -21.59 18.67 -5.75
C ILE A 343 -20.70 19.06 -6.94
N LEU A 344 -20.97 18.51 -8.14
CA LEU A 344 -20.24 18.79 -9.37
C LEU A 344 -20.89 19.90 -10.22
N ALA A 345 -22.00 20.49 -9.75
CA ALA A 345 -22.69 21.55 -10.46
C ALA A 345 -21.80 22.79 -10.66
N GLY A 346 -21.80 23.33 -11.89
CA GLY A 346 -21.02 24.52 -12.24
C GLY A 346 -19.50 24.32 -12.17
N ILE A 347 -19.01 23.07 -12.17
CA ILE A 347 -17.57 22.80 -12.34
C ILE A 347 -17.13 23.13 -13.78
N THR A 348 -17.96 22.76 -14.77
CA THR A 348 -17.64 22.91 -16.20
C THR A 348 -17.47 24.37 -16.61
N THR A 349 -18.14 25.32 -15.95
CA THR A 349 -17.96 26.76 -16.18
C THR A 349 -16.65 27.30 -15.64
N ARG A 350 -16.00 26.58 -14.71
CA ARG A 350 -14.70 26.93 -14.14
C ARG A 350 -13.55 26.21 -14.83
N MET A 351 -13.78 25.04 -15.43
CA MET A 351 -12.76 24.27 -16.14
C MET A 351 -12.61 24.74 -17.59
N PRO A 352 -11.38 25.11 -18.03
CA PRO A 352 -11.15 25.49 -19.42
C PRO A 352 -11.44 24.30 -20.34
N PHE A 353 -12.01 24.57 -21.50
CA PHE A 353 -12.10 23.56 -22.55
C PHE A 353 -10.73 23.40 -23.21
N ALA A 354 -10.35 22.18 -23.57
CA ALA A 354 -9.21 21.95 -24.44
C ALA A 354 -9.32 22.80 -25.73
N PRO A 355 -8.24 23.44 -26.20
CA PRO A 355 -8.22 24.05 -27.52
C PRO A 355 -8.64 23.04 -28.60
N ILE A 356 -9.36 23.50 -29.62
CA ILE A 356 -9.81 22.62 -30.71
C ILE A 356 -8.57 22.12 -31.48
N HIS A 357 -8.29 20.83 -31.31
CA HIS A 357 -7.23 20.06 -31.94
C HIS A 357 -7.81 18.66 -32.25
N PRO A 358 -7.33 17.92 -33.27
CA PRO A 358 -7.92 16.62 -33.65
C PRO A 358 -8.14 15.65 -32.48
N SER A 359 -7.19 15.55 -31.55
CA SER A 359 -7.33 14.71 -30.34
C SER A 359 -8.44 15.19 -29.40
N ALA A 360 -8.61 16.51 -29.23
CA ALA A 360 -9.72 17.06 -28.46
C ALA A 360 -11.05 16.79 -29.17
N MET A 361 -11.13 16.99 -30.50
CA MET A 361 -12.35 16.73 -31.27
C MET A 361 -12.79 15.28 -31.18
N LEU A 362 -11.86 14.33 -31.27
CA LEU A 362 -12.18 12.91 -31.12
C LEU A 362 -12.82 12.62 -29.77
N LEU A 363 -12.27 13.20 -28.69
CA LEU A 363 -12.80 13.03 -27.34
C LEU A 363 -14.15 13.71 -27.15
N ILE A 364 -14.33 14.91 -27.72
CA ILE A 364 -15.61 15.65 -27.73
C ILE A 364 -16.68 14.80 -28.42
N MET A 365 -16.39 14.24 -29.60
CA MET A 365 -17.30 13.38 -30.35
C MET A 365 -17.60 12.08 -29.60
N ALA A 366 -16.58 11.43 -29.03
CA ALA A 366 -16.73 10.19 -28.29
C ALA A 366 -17.56 10.37 -27.00
N THR A 367 -17.49 11.55 -26.39
CA THR A 367 -18.21 11.86 -25.13
C THR A 367 -19.48 12.68 -25.34
N GLY A 368 -19.79 13.12 -26.57
CA GLY A 368 -20.93 13.99 -26.85
C GLY A 368 -20.90 15.32 -26.11
N GLN A 369 -19.72 15.79 -25.66
CA GLN A 369 -19.60 17.07 -24.97
C GLN A 369 -19.70 18.23 -25.96
N THR A 370 -20.29 19.35 -25.54
CA THR A 370 -20.37 20.58 -26.33
C THR A 370 -19.54 21.68 -25.65
N GLN A 371 -18.90 22.52 -26.47
CA GLN A 371 -17.95 23.53 -26.00
C GLN A 371 -18.64 24.70 -25.30
#